data_AF-A0A7J9QC94-F1
#
_entry.id   AF-A0A7J9QC94-F1
#
_cell.length_a   1.000
_cell.length_b   1.000
_cell.length_c   1.000
_cell.angle_alpha   90.00
_cell.angle_beta   90.00
_cell.angle_gamma   90.00
#
_symmetry.space_group_name_H-M   'P 1'
#
loop_
_entity.id
_entity.type
_entity.pdbx_description
1 polymer ?
#
loop_
_entity_poly.entity_id
_entity_poly.type
_entity_poly.pdbx_seq_one_letter_code
_entity_poly.pdbx_strand_id
1 'polypeptide(L)' 'MIKKKISKILVPLDGSKNSQRGLEMAISLARQCGATITGV' A
#
# COMPACT_ATOMS: atom_id res chain seq x y z
N MET A 1 -4.79 -24.45 -4.20
CA MET A 1 -4.53 -23.24 -3.38
C MET A 1 -4.09 -22.11 -4.30
N ILE A 2 -4.80 -20.99 -4.37
CA ILE A 2 -4.37 -19.84 -5.18
C ILE A 2 -3.29 -19.10 -4.39
N LYS A 3 -2.03 -19.12 -4.85
CA LYS A 3 -0.98 -18.21 -4.37
C LYS A 3 -1.28 -16.80 -4.90
N LYS A 4 -2.09 -16.00 -4.20
CA LYS A 4 -2.27 -14.59 -4.57
C LYS A 4 -1.07 -13.79 -4.09
N LYS A 5 -0.25 -13.33 -5.04
CA LYS A 5 0.79 -12.33 -4.79
C LYS A 5 0.14 -10.96 -4.63
N ILE A 6 0.48 -10.24 -3.56
CA ILE A 6 0.11 -8.82 -3.44
C ILE A 6 0.84 -8.07 -4.55
N SER A 7 0.09 -7.49 -5.49
CA SER A 7 0.63 -6.79 -6.67
C SER A 7 0.11 -5.34 -6.78
N LYS A 8 -0.98 -5.02 -6.07
CA LYS A 8 -1.59 -3.68 -6.04
C LYS A 8 -2.07 -3.38 -4.63
N ILE A 9 -1.78 -2.18 -4.15
CA ILE A 9 -2.17 -1.68 -2.82
C ILE A 9 -2.89 -0.35 -3.03
N LEU A 10 -4.09 -0.21 -2.47
CA LEU A 10 -4.85 1.04 -2.48
C LEU A 10 -4.72 1.69 -1.09
N VAL A 11 -4.36 2.97 -1.06
CA VAL A 11 -4.19 3.73 0.19
C VAL A 11 -5.11 4.95 0.16
N PRO A 12 -6.05 5.11 1.12
CA PRO A 12 -6.83 6.33 1.25
C PRO A 12 -5.97 7.46 1.84
N LEU A 13 -5.88 8.57 1.13
CA LEU A 13 -5.09 9.76 1.45
C LEU A 13 -6.01 10.96 1.70
N ASP A 14 -6.51 11.05 2.93
CA ASP A 14 -7.39 12.13 3.38
C ASP A 14 -6.65 13.38 3.91
N GLY A 15 -5.31 13.41 3.83
CA GLY A 15 -4.47 14.49 4.35
C GLY A 15 -4.24 14.46 5.87
N SER A 16 -4.84 13.51 6.60
CA SER A 16 -4.56 13.32 8.02
C SER A 16 -3.20 12.68 8.25
N LYS A 17 -2.67 12.82 9.48
CA LYS A 17 -1.43 12.13 9.89
C LYS A 17 -1.56 10.60 9.80
N ASN A 18 -2.77 10.08 9.94
CA ASN A 18 -3.01 8.63 9.92
C ASN A 18 -2.98 8.08 8.49
N SER A 19 -3.51 8.80 7.50
CA SER A 19 -3.37 8.39 6.10
C SER A 19 -1.91 8.45 5.63
N GLN A 20 -1.14 9.44 6.07
CA GLN A 20 0.30 9.51 5.80
C GLN A 20 1.06 8.28 6.35
N ARG A 21 0.77 7.88 7.59
CA ARG A 21 1.35 6.65 8.20
C ARG A 21 0.92 5.38 7.44
N GLY A 22 -0.33 5.33 7.00
CA GLY A 22 -0.83 4.25 6.14
C GLY A 22 -0.05 4.14 4.83
N LEU A 23 0.30 5.27 4.23
CA LEU A 23 1.14 5.31 3.03
C LEU A 23 2.56 4.80 3.29
N GLU A 24 3.19 5.19 4.39
CA GLU A 24 4.53 4.70 4.77
C GLU A 24 4.58 3.18 4.95
N MET A 25 3.54 2.62 5.59
CA MET A 25 3.36 1.17 5.72
C MET A 25 3.18 0.51 4.34
N ALA A 26 2.33 1.08 3.48
CA ALA A 26 2.08 0.56 2.14
C ALA A 26 3.36 0.55 1.30
N ILE A 27 4.20 1.59 1.38
CA ILE A 27 5.52 1.66 0.72
C ILE A 27 6.41 0.51 1.17
N SER A 28 6.46 0.24 2.47
CA SER A 28 7.26 -0.85 3.05
C SER A 28 6.83 -2.21 2.52
N LEU A 29 5.51 -2.46 2.44
CA LEU A 29 4.94 -3.70 1.90
C LEU A 29 5.16 -3.82 0.39
N ALA A 30 4.97 -2.73 -0.36
CA ALA A 30 5.10 -2.71 -1.80
C ALA A 30 6.53 -3.07 -2.24
N ARG A 31 7.55 -2.59 -1.52
CA ARG A 31 8.95 -2.95 -1.77
C ARG A 31 9.23 -4.44 -1.60
N GLN A 32 8.71 -5.04 -0.54
CA GLN A 32 8.90 -6.47 -0.27
C GLN A 32 8.15 -7.35 -1.27
N CYS A 33 6.98 -6.90 -1.72
CA CYS A 33 6.11 -7.66 -2.61
C CYS A 33 6.39 -7.40 -4.10
N GLY A 34 7.11 -6.33 -4.44
CA GLY A 34 7.16 -5.78 -5.81
C GLY A 34 5.77 -5.34 -6.28
N ALA A 35 5.01 -4.69 -5.40
CA ALA A 35 3.65 -4.22 -5.68
C ALA A 35 3.63 -2.75 -6.07
N THR A 36 2.53 -2.32 -6.70
CA THR A 36 2.25 -0.92 -7.02
C THR A 36 1.28 -0.31 -6.01
N ILE A 37 1.39 0.99 -5.76
CA ILE A 37 0.53 1.72 -4.84
C ILE A 37 -0.29 2.75 -5.61
N THR A 38 -1.58 2.84 -5.28
CA THR A 38 -2.46 3.93 -5.71
C THR A 38 -2.96 4.66 -4.47
N GLY A 39 -2.73 5.97 -4.40
CA GLY A 39 -3.31 6.85 -3.39
C GLY A 39 -4.59 7.49 -3.90
N VAL A 40 -5.63 7.57 -3.06
CA VAL A 40 -6.94 8.17 -3.40
C VAL A 40 -7.43 9.10 -2.32
#